data_AF-A0A381TZD5-F1
#
_entry.id   AF-A0A381TZD5-F1
#
_cell.length_a   1.000
_cell.length_b   1.000
_cell.length_c   1.000
_cell.angle_alpha   90.00
_cell.angle_beta   90.00
_cell.angle_gamma   90.00
#
_symmetry.space_group_name_H-M   'P 1'
#
loop_
_entity.id
_entity.type
_entity.pdbx_description
1 polymer ?
#
loop_
_entity_poly.entity_id
_entity_poly.type
_entity_poly.pdbx_seq_one_letter_code
_entity_poly.pdbx_strand_id
1 'polypeptide(L)'
;MALLPPLANCVELEAVTRQMVRPVLTRNEHNSLLQLTINAKKPFVQVQAFTVELEGAMELESLQFYFTGVDDGLSTQKPFGERLRSHKSIVFRGHARLTAGPNHFWLSCRAKAAANLSGRTDARVILIETSMGRVVPRDETPNVRKRIGIALRRPWDDGVHTYRIPALATSAK
;
A
#
# COMPACT_ATOMS: atom_id res chain seq x y z
N MET A 1 28.70 16.70 3.81
CA MET A 1 27.94 16.51 2.55
C MET A 1 27.75 15.02 2.33
N ALA A 2 26.57 14.47 2.64
CA ALA A 2 26.30 13.05 2.38
C ALA A 2 25.98 12.89 0.88
N LEU A 3 26.90 12.26 0.14
CA LEU A 3 26.69 11.84 -1.24
C LEU A 3 25.47 10.91 -1.28
N LEU A 4 24.41 11.33 -1.98
CA LEU A 4 23.28 10.45 -2.29
C LEU A 4 23.83 9.22 -3.03
N PRO A 5 23.53 7.99 -2.60
CA PRO A 5 23.98 6.79 -3.30
C PRO A 5 23.47 6.80 -4.75
N PRO A 6 24.25 6.24 -5.69
CA PRO A 6 23.93 6.23 -7.10
C PRO A 6 22.60 5.51 -7.36
N LEU A 7 21.90 5.93 -8.41
CA LEU A 7 20.76 5.17 -8.94
C LEU A 7 21.25 3.75 -9.27
N ALA A 8 20.51 2.74 -8.84
CA ALA A 8 20.80 1.37 -9.24
C ALA A 8 20.75 1.30 -10.77
N ASN A 9 21.63 0.52 -11.37
CA ASN A 9 21.54 0.25 -12.80
C ASN A 9 20.15 -0.33 -13.10
N CYS A 10 19.34 0.39 -13.89
CA CYS A 10 18.03 -0.05 -14.40
C CYS A 10 18.05 -1.45 -15.02
N VAL A 11 19.23 -1.98 -15.35
CA VAL A 11 19.42 -3.27 -15.99
C VAL A 11 19.16 -4.45 -15.04
N GLU A 12 19.25 -4.32 -13.72
CA GLU A 12 19.15 -5.47 -12.79
C GLU A 12 17.86 -5.52 -11.95
N LEU A 13 17.21 -4.38 -11.74
CA LEU A 13 15.99 -4.25 -10.95
C LEU A 13 14.96 -3.44 -11.72
N GLU A 14 13.79 -4.02 -11.93
CA GLU A 14 12.63 -3.31 -12.46
C GLU A 14 11.56 -3.26 -11.35
N ALA A 15 10.93 -2.11 -11.16
CA ALA A 15 9.87 -1.96 -10.17
C ALA A 15 8.65 -1.32 -10.80
N VAL A 16 7.48 -1.89 -10.50
CA VAL A 16 6.19 -1.40 -10.98
C VAL A 16 5.20 -1.32 -9.83
N THR A 17 4.33 -0.31 -9.87
CA THR A 17 3.22 -0.20 -8.93
C THR A 17 1.88 -0.36 -9.62
N ARG A 18 0.97 -1.07 -8.96
CA ARG A 18 -0.41 -1.29 -9.41
C ARG A 18 -1.40 -0.98 -8.30
N GLN A 19 -2.48 -0.32 -8.69
CA GLN A 19 -3.58 0.01 -7.80
C GLN A 19 -4.87 -0.64 -8.28
N MET A 20 -5.41 -1.56 -7.48
CA MET A 20 -6.73 -2.14 -7.73
C MET A 20 -7.84 -1.12 -7.42
N VAL A 21 -8.89 -1.06 -8.25
CA VAL A 21 -10.07 -0.20 -7.99
C VAL A 21 -10.93 -0.84 -6.89
N ARG A 22 -10.54 -0.61 -5.63
CA ARG A 22 -11.26 -1.03 -4.42
C ARG A 22 -11.38 0.16 -3.46
N PRO A 23 -12.51 0.31 -2.75
CA PRO A 23 -12.64 1.38 -1.77
C PRO A 23 -11.71 1.16 -0.57
N VAL A 24 -11.34 2.25 0.08
CA VAL A 24 -10.77 2.22 1.43
C VAL A 24 -11.94 2.34 2.39
N LEU A 25 -12.26 1.25 3.09
CA LEU A 25 -13.40 1.19 3.99
C LEU A 25 -12.98 1.58 5.41
N THR A 26 -13.71 2.52 6.00
CA THR A 26 -13.69 2.73 7.44
C THR A 26 -14.18 1.45 8.13
N ARG A 27 -13.73 1.24 9.38
CA ARG A 27 -13.89 0.01 10.18
C ARG A 27 -13.05 -1.20 9.72
N ASN A 28 -12.36 -1.13 8.58
CA ASN A 28 -11.37 -2.14 8.21
C ASN A 28 -10.01 -1.79 8.81
N GLU A 29 -9.38 -2.79 9.44
CA GLU A 29 -8.01 -2.65 9.95
C GLU A 29 -6.98 -2.57 8.81
N HIS A 30 -7.25 -3.30 7.73
CA HIS A 30 -6.39 -3.38 6.56
C HIS A 30 -7.20 -3.10 5.31
N ASN A 31 -6.85 -2.01 4.62
CA ASN A 31 -7.26 -1.73 3.25
C ASN A 31 -6.05 -1.80 2.34
N SER A 32 -6.24 -2.23 1.10
CA SER A 32 -5.18 -2.29 0.09
C SER A 32 -5.11 -0.96 -0.66
N LEU A 33 -4.03 -0.20 -0.50
CA LEU A 33 -3.78 0.99 -1.32
C LEU A 33 -3.09 0.64 -2.64
N LEU A 34 -1.93 -0.02 -2.55
CA LEU A 34 -1.04 -0.20 -3.68
C LEU A 34 -0.25 -1.49 -3.55
N GLN A 35 -0.10 -2.19 -4.67
CA GLN A 35 0.83 -3.30 -4.83
C GLN A 35 2.10 -2.75 -5.49
N LEU A 36 3.25 -3.04 -4.91
CA LEU A 36 4.57 -2.78 -5.46
C LEU A 36 5.18 -4.13 -5.84
N THR A 37 5.57 -4.28 -7.10
CA THR A 37 6.28 -5.47 -7.57
C THR A 37 7.69 -5.07 -7.96
N ILE A 38 8.67 -5.73 -7.35
CA ILE A 38 10.09 -5.57 -7.68
C ILE A 38 10.54 -6.86 -8.37
N ASN A 39 10.88 -6.77 -9.64
CA ASN A 39 11.45 -7.86 -10.40
C ASN A 39 12.99 -7.79 -10.30
N ALA A 40 13.58 -8.80 -9.68
CA ALA A 40 15.03 -8.86 -9.48
C ALA A 40 15.65 -9.94 -10.37
N LYS A 41 16.64 -9.57 -11.19
CA LYS A 41 17.38 -10.56 -12.02
C LYS A 41 18.23 -11.51 -11.21
N LYS A 42 18.75 -11.05 -10.06
CA LYS A 42 19.59 -11.83 -9.14
C LYS A 42 18.91 -11.94 -7.77
N PRO A 43 19.06 -13.08 -7.06
CA PRO A 43 18.58 -13.21 -5.70
C PRO A 43 19.45 -12.40 -4.73
N PHE A 44 19.01 -12.31 -3.46
CA PHE A 44 19.75 -11.72 -2.33
C PHE A 44 19.88 -10.19 -2.31
N VAL A 45 19.24 -9.48 -3.24
CA VAL A 45 19.10 -8.02 -3.15
C VAL A 45 18.31 -7.68 -1.90
N GLN A 46 18.82 -6.76 -1.08
CA GLN A 46 18.14 -6.31 0.13
C GLN A 46 17.42 -4.99 -0.13
N VAL A 47 16.13 -4.95 0.14
CA VAL A 47 15.35 -3.71 0.20
C VAL A 47 15.48 -3.12 1.60
N GLN A 48 15.77 -1.82 1.65
CA GLN A 48 16.09 -1.06 2.87
C GLN A 48 15.03 -0.01 3.19
N ALA A 49 14.49 0.65 2.16
CA ALA A 49 13.47 1.66 2.38
C ALA A 49 12.54 1.89 1.18
N PHE A 50 11.34 2.36 1.48
CA PHE A 50 10.39 2.89 0.51
C PHE A 50 10.02 4.32 0.90
N THR A 51 10.16 5.25 -0.03
CA THR A 51 9.62 6.60 0.11
C THR A 51 8.29 6.69 -0.62
N VAL A 52 7.24 7.09 0.10
CA VAL A 52 5.88 7.17 -0.40
C VAL A 52 5.35 8.58 -0.23
N GLU A 53 4.70 9.10 -1.26
CA GLU A 53 3.87 10.30 -1.20
C GLU A 53 2.40 9.92 -1.18
N LEU A 54 1.63 10.63 -0.36
CA LEU A 54 0.21 10.41 -0.19
C LEU A 54 -0.59 11.63 -0.64
N GLU A 55 -1.62 11.38 -1.44
CA GLU A 55 -2.72 12.31 -1.67
C GLU A 55 -3.87 11.95 -0.70
N GLY A 56 -4.51 12.95 -0.09
CA GLY A 56 -5.58 12.70 0.87
C GLY A 56 -5.14 12.02 2.17
N ALA A 57 -3.89 12.24 2.60
CA ALA A 57 -3.35 11.67 3.84
C ALA A 57 -4.21 11.96 5.09
N MET A 58 -4.97 13.06 5.08
CA MET A 58 -5.90 13.43 6.14
C MET A 58 -7.02 12.41 6.39
N GLU A 59 -7.37 11.59 5.39
CA GLU A 59 -8.39 10.54 5.51
C GLU A 59 -7.84 9.26 6.16
N LEU A 60 -6.52 9.10 6.17
CA LEU A 60 -5.82 7.91 6.65
C LEU A 60 -5.33 8.09 8.08
N GLU A 61 -5.37 7.03 8.87
CA GLU A 61 -4.83 7.01 10.24
C GLU A 61 -3.39 6.50 10.23
N SER A 62 -3.16 5.36 9.57
CA SER A 62 -1.85 4.71 9.52
C SER A 62 -1.66 3.87 8.27
N LEU A 63 -0.39 3.58 7.97
CA LEU A 63 0.06 2.81 6.81
C LEU A 63 1.15 1.81 7.21
N GLN A 64 1.21 0.70 6.50
CA GLN A 64 2.20 -0.37 6.71
C GLN A 64 2.46 -1.10 5.39
N PHE A 65 3.71 -1.39 5.08
CA PHE A 65 4.05 -2.34 4.02
C PHE A 65 4.08 -3.77 4.54
N TYR A 66 3.66 -4.71 3.70
CA TYR A 66 3.82 -6.15 3.92
C TYR A 66 4.53 -6.78 2.73
N PHE A 67 5.40 -7.75 2.99
CA PHE A 67 6.13 -8.49 1.97
C PHE A 67 5.49 -9.86 1.75
N THR A 68 4.98 -10.12 0.54
CA THR A 68 4.27 -11.36 0.20
C THR A 68 5.09 -12.30 -0.68
N GLY A 69 6.27 -11.87 -1.14
CA GLY A 69 7.15 -12.71 -1.94
C GLY A 69 6.57 -12.95 -3.33
N VAL A 70 6.38 -14.21 -3.71
CA VAL A 70 5.84 -14.59 -5.03
C VAL A 70 4.31 -14.53 -5.05
N ASP A 71 3.65 -14.54 -3.89
CA ASP A 71 2.19 -14.45 -3.81
C ASP A 71 1.74 -13.04 -4.14
N ASP A 72 0.79 -12.93 -5.07
CA ASP A 72 0.27 -11.64 -5.51
C ASP A 72 -0.81 -11.10 -4.56
N GLY A 73 -1.44 -11.91 -3.72
CA GLY A 73 -2.46 -11.47 -2.76
C GLY A 73 -1.92 -10.67 -1.56
N LEU A 74 -2.70 -9.71 -1.05
CA LEU A 74 -2.38 -9.03 0.20
C LEU A 74 -2.39 -10.04 1.37
N SER A 75 -1.25 -10.15 2.06
CA SER A 75 -1.11 -10.87 3.33
C SER A 75 -0.46 -9.96 4.36
N THR A 76 -0.95 -10.02 5.61
CA THR A 76 -0.48 -9.18 6.72
C THR A 76 0.54 -9.89 7.63
N GLN A 77 0.99 -11.09 7.24
CA GLN A 77 1.85 -11.93 8.08
C GLN A 77 3.30 -11.42 8.20
N LYS A 78 3.83 -10.78 7.16
CA LYS A 78 5.23 -10.35 7.08
C LYS A 78 5.32 -8.83 6.90
N PRO A 79 5.29 -8.03 7.96
CA PRO A 79 5.45 -6.58 7.87
C PRO A 79 6.85 -6.21 7.37
N PHE A 80 6.93 -5.21 6.51
CA PHE A 80 8.17 -4.55 6.13
C PHE A 80 8.28 -3.22 6.88
N GLY A 81 9.13 -3.18 7.90
CA GLY A 81 9.28 -2.02 8.77
C GLY A 81 8.11 -1.83 9.74
N GLU A 82 8.06 -0.66 10.35
CA GLU A 82 7.02 -0.30 11.32
C GLU A 82 5.79 0.33 10.68
N ARG A 83 4.69 0.31 11.45
CA ARG A 83 3.44 0.97 11.07
C ARG A 83 3.58 2.44 11.37
N LEU A 84 3.36 3.28 10.37
CA LEU A 84 3.56 4.72 10.47
C LEU A 84 2.23 5.46 10.40
N ARG A 85 2.15 6.61 11.10
CA ARG A 85 1.00 7.52 10.96
C ARG A 85 0.99 8.13 9.56
N SER A 86 -0.20 8.48 9.09
CA SER A 86 -0.35 9.14 7.79
C SER A 86 0.32 10.52 7.80
N HIS A 87 1.04 10.80 6.71
CA HIS A 87 1.68 12.08 6.44
C HIS A 87 1.84 12.24 4.92
N LYS A 88 2.01 13.47 4.43
CA LYS A 88 2.11 13.73 2.98
C LYS A 88 3.27 13.00 2.31
N SER A 89 4.38 12.85 3.04
CA SER A 89 5.54 12.06 2.63
C SER A 89 5.99 11.19 3.81
N ILE A 90 6.21 9.91 3.55
CA ILE A 90 6.55 8.89 4.55
C ILE A 90 7.71 8.04 4.01
N VAL A 91 8.67 7.74 4.87
CA VAL A 91 9.75 6.79 4.58
C VAL A 91 9.57 5.56 5.45
N PHE A 92 9.26 4.43 4.82
CA PHE A 92 9.23 3.13 5.48
C PHE A 92 10.62 2.53 5.45
N ARG A 93 11.21 2.25 6.61
CA ARG A 93 12.51 1.58 6.73
C ARG A 93 12.30 0.15 7.19
N GLY A 94 12.94 -0.80 6.52
CA GLY A 94 12.77 -2.21 6.79
C GLY A 94 13.86 -3.03 6.10
N HIS A 95 13.81 -4.35 6.27
CA HIS A 95 14.77 -5.25 5.65
C HIS A 95 13.99 -6.40 5.01
N ALA A 96 14.02 -6.49 3.69
CA ALA A 96 13.45 -7.61 2.94
C ALA A 96 14.46 -8.10 1.92
N ARG A 97 14.64 -9.42 1.87
CA ARG A 97 15.55 -10.07 0.92
C ARG A 97 14.74 -10.57 -0.26
N LEU A 98 15.09 -10.11 -1.45
CA LEU A 98 14.43 -10.49 -2.70
C LEU A 98 14.91 -11.85 -3.19
N THR A 99 13.99 -12.62 -3.77
CA THR A 99 14.31 -13.78 -4.61
C THR A 99 14.51 -13.34 -6.05
N ALA A 100 15.12 -14.19 -6.87
CA ALA A 100 15.12 -13.95 -8.32
C ALA A 100 13.67 -13.99 -8.85
N GLY A 101 13.33 -13.09 -9.77
CA GLY A 101 11.99 -12.93 -10.31
C GLY A 101 11.14 -11.89 -9.55
N PRO A 102 9.79 -12.00 -9.63
CA PRO A 102 8.89 -11.04 -9.04
C PRO A 102 8.82 -11.17 -7.51
N ASN A 103 8.87 -10.02 -6.84
CA ASN A 103 8.73 -9.90 -5.40
C ASN A 103 7.66 -8.85 -5.09
N HIS A 104 6.59 -9.26 -4.42
CA HIS A 104 5.42 -8.43 -4.16
C HIS A 104 5.47 -7.84 -2.75
N PHE A 105 5.16 -6.56 -2.70
CA PHE A 105 4.94 -5.77 -1.51
C PHE A 105 3.57 -5.13 -1.59
N TRP A 106 2.88 -5.05 -0.47
CA TRP A 106 1.57 -4.43 -0.38
C TRP A 106 1.59 -3.29 0.62
N LEU A 107 1.24 -2.09 0.15
CA LEU A 107 0.95 -0.95 1.01
C LEU A 107 -0.49 -1.08 1.52
N SER A 108 -0.62 -1.36 2.80
CA SER A 108 -1.89 -1.36 3.50
C SER A 108 -2.10 -0.05 4.26
N CYS A 109 -3.36 0.36 4.40
CA CYS A 109 -3.72 1.48 5.25
C CYS A 109 -4.94 1.18 6.13
N ARG A 110 -5.04 1.95 7.20
CA ARG A 110 -6.24 2.10 8.02
C ARG A 110 -6.81 3.49 7.81
N ALA A 111 -8.09 3.59 7.43
CA ALA A 111 -8.77 4.88 7.36
C ALA A 111 -9.15 5.37 8.75
N LYS A 112 -9.20 6.69 8.94
CA LYS A 112 -9.75 7.28 10.17
C LYS A 112 -11.22 6.92 10.29
N ALA A 113 -11.70 6.78 11.52
CA ALA A 113 -13.12 6.56 11.79
C ALA A 113 -14.01 7.70 11.24
N ALA A 114 -13.51 8.94 11.31
CA ALA A 114 -14.19 10.14 10.83
C ALA A 114 -13.75 10.59 9.42
N ALA A 115 -13.22 9.67 8.59
CA ALA A 115 -12.84 9.99 7.22
C ALA A 115 -14.06 10.46 6.40
N ASN A 116 -13.86 11.45 5.53
CA ASN A 116 -14.89 12.00 4.67
C ASN A 116 -15.23 11.00 3.55
N LEU A 117 -16.49 10.56 3.48
CA LEU A 117 -16.96 9.62 2.46
C LEU A 117 -16.91 10.18 1.02
N SER A 118 -16.93 11.51 0.86
CA SER A 118 -16.71 12.17 -0.43
C SER A 118 -15.21 12.33 -0.76
N GLY A 119 -14.34 12.06 0.22
CA GLY A 119 -12.90 12.15 0.12
C GLY A 119 -12.29 11.09 -0.79
N ARG A 120 -11.03 11.32 -1.16
CA ARG A 120 -10.20 10.41 -1.93
C ARG A 120 -8.83 10.31 -1.30
N THR A 121 -8.18 9.18 -1.51
CA THR A 121 -6.78 8.98 -1.13
C THR A 121 -6.01 8.25 -2.22
N ASP A 122 -4.72 8.56 -2.31
CA ASP A 122 -3.80 7.93 -3.23
C ASP A 122 -2.43 7.73 -2.57
N ALA A 123 -1.66 6.78 -3.10
CA ALA A 123 -0.30 6.55 -2.71
C ALA A 123 0.59 6.35 -3.93
N ARG A 124 1.75 7.02 -3.92
CA ARG A 124 2.78 6.88 -4.96
C ARG A 124 4.11 6.53 -4.30
N VAL A 125 4.70 5.42 -4.71
CA VAL A 125 6.07 5.09 -4.30
C VAL A 125 7.01 5.89 -5.19
N ILE A 126 7.78 6.79 -4.60
CA ILE A 126 8.66 7.70 -5.36
C ILE A 126 10.10 7.20 -5.43
N LEU A 127 10.51 6.37 -4.47
CA LEU A 127 11.86 5.86 -4.37
C LEU A 127 11.90 4.55 -3.59
N ILE A 128 12.71 3.62 -4.08
CA ILE A 128 13.04 2.36 -3.43
C ILE A 128 14.55 2.35 -3.19
N GLU A 129 14.97 2.16 -1.95
CA GLU A 129 16.39 2.00 -1.59
C GLU A 129 16.70 0.52 -1.41
N THR A 130 17.73 0.04 -2.11
CA THR A 130 18.19 -1.34 -2.05
C THR A 130 19.71 -1.41 -1.86
N SER A 131 20.23 -2.59 -1.53
CA SER A 131 21.68 -2.86 -1.47
C SER A 131 22.40 -2.67 -2.81
N MET A 132 21.66 -2.66 -3.92
CA MET A 132 22.20 -2.46 -5.28
C MET A 132 22.04 -1.01 -5.78
N GLY A 133 21.51 -0.12 -4.93
CA GLY A 133 21.23 1.27 -5.25
C GLY A 133 19.73 1.60 -5.23
N ARG A 134 19.38 2.70 -5.89
CA ARG A 134 18.01 3.25 -5.88
C ARG A 134 17.23 2.97 -7.15
N VAL A 135 15.94 2.66 -6.99
CA VAL A 135 15.01 2.40 -8.10
C VAL A 135 13.78 3.31 -7.96
N VAL A 136 13.34 3.89 -9.06
CA VAL A 136 12.06 4.61 -9.14
C VAL A 136 11.06 3.68 -9.82
N PRO A 137 9.97 3.28 -9.16
CA PRO A 137 9.01 2.38 -9.77
C PRO A 137 8.15 3.10 -10.81
N ARG A 138 7.77 2.38 -11.87
CA ARG A 138 6.82 2.85 -12.88
C ARG A 138 5.40 2.60 -12.39
N ASP A 139 4.57 3.63 -12.41
CA ASP A 139 3.14 3.49 -12.11
C ASP A 139 2.36 2.99 -13.33
N GLU A 140 1.77 1.80 -13.21
CA GLU A 140 0.93 1.21 -14.27
C GLU A 140 -0.54 1.64 -14.15
N THR A 141 -0.88 2.40 -13.11
CA THR A 141 -2.24 2.84 -12.78
C THR A 141 -2.32 4.32 -12.35
N PRO A 142 -1.71 5.28 -13.08
CA PRO A 142 -1.46 6.66 -12.61
C PRO A 142 -2.72 7.48 -12.29
N ASN A 143 -3.88 7.11 -12.84
CA ASN A 143 -5.14 7.82 -12.67
C ASN A 143 -6.09 7.14 -11.67
N VAL A 144 -5.66 6.07 -11.01
CA VAL A 144 -6.46 5.41 -9.99
C VAL A 144 -6.32 6.16 -8.68
N ARG A 145 -7.47 6.49 -8.09
CA ARG A 145 -7.60 7.11 -6.76
C ARG A 145 -8.60 6.30 -5.96
N LYS A 146 -8.34 6.07 -4.68
CA LYS A 146 -9.28 5.33 -3.82
C LYS A 146 -10.37 6.25 -3.30
N ARG A 147 -11.62 5.78 -3.36
CA ARG A 147 -12.72 6.41 -2.63
C ARG A 147 -12.76 5.89 -1.20
N ILE A 148 -13.12 6.77 -0.28
CA ILE A 148 -13.46 6.37 1.08
C ILE A 148 -14.87 5.78 1.08
N GLY A 149 -15.04 4.66 1.76
CA GLY A 149 -16.34 4.06 2.03
C GLY A 149 -16.45 3.66 3.48
N ILE A 150 -17.60 3.10 3.85
CA ILE A 150 -17.83 2.55 5.18
C ILE A 150 -18.23 1.09 5.05
N ALA A 151 -17.58 0.21 5.81
CA ALA A 151 -18.06 -1.15 5.96
C ALA A 151 -19.30 -1.13 6.88
N LEU A 152 -20.50 -0.98 6.32
CA LEU A 152 -21.75 -0.90 7.10
C LEU A 152 -21.96 -2.14 7.99
N ARG A 153 -21.69 -3.32 7.44
CA ARG A 153 -21.71 -4.61 8.14
C ARG A 153 -20.47 -5.41 7.77
N ARG A 154 -19.81 -5.98 8.78
CA ARG A 154 -18.70 -6.93 8.63
C ARG A 154 -19.16 -8.33 9.09
N PRO A 155 -18.50 -9.40 8.63
CA PRO A 155 -18.72 -10.73 9.19
C PRO A 155 -18.64 -10.67 10.72
N TRP A 156 -19.58 -11.33 11.40
CA TRP A 156 -19.64 -11.43 12.85
C TRP A 156 -19.99 -10.16 13.63
N ASP A 157 -20.30 -9.05 12.95
CA ASP A 157 -20.99 -7.94 13.62
C ASP A 157 -22.30 -8.48 14.23
N ASP A 158 -22.60 -8.13 15.48
CA ASP A 158 -23.77 -8.59 16.25
C ASP A 158 -23.93 -10.12 16.32
N GLY A 159 -22.82 -10.89 16.20
CA GLY A 159 -22.85 -12.35 16.25
C GLY A 159 -23.39 -13.03 14.98
N VAL A 160 -23.65 -12.27 13.90
CA VAL A 160 -24.18 -12.80 12.64
C VAL A 160 -23.05 -13.15 11.68
N HIS A 161 -23.01 -14.41 11.23
CA HIS A 161 -21.95 -14.90 10.33
C HIS A 161 -21.86 -14.10 9.03
N THR A 162 -22.98 -13.80 8.36
CA THR A 162 -22.99 -13.13 7.06
C THR A 162 -24.21 -12.25 6.85
N TYR A 163 -23.99 -11.07 6.28
CA TYR A 163 -25.02 -10.13 5.84
C TYR A 163 -25.09 -10.11 4.31
N ARG A 164 -26.29 -10.19 3.73
CA ARG A 164 -26.52 -10.16 2.27
C ARG A 164 -27.81 -9.40 1.94
N ILE A 165 -27.99 -9.09 0.66
CA ILE A 165 -29.16 -8.40 0.08
C ILE A 165 -29.30 -6.97 0.63
N PRO A 166 -28.49 -6.02 0.11
CA PRO A 166 -28.56 -4.63 0.54
C PRO A 166 -29.82 -3.96 -0.02
N ALA A 167 -30.46 -3.14 0.81
CA ALA A 167 -31.46 -2.15 0.40
C ALA A 167 -31.06 -0.79 0.99
N LEU A 168 -31.25 0.27 0.22
CA LEU A 168 -30.94 1.64 0.64
C LEU A 168 -32.09 2.55 0.21
N ALA A 169 -32.59 3.36 1.13
CA ALA A 169 -33.59 4.38 0.88
C ALA A 169 -33.20 5.65 1.64
N THR A 170 -33.57 6.79 1.08
CA THR A 170 -33.44 8.10 1.72
C THR A 170 -34.82 8.55 2.16
N SER A 171 -34.99 8.83 3.44
CA SER A 171 -36.23 9.40 3.97
C SER A 171 -36.35 10.89 3.59
N ALA A 172 -37.52 11.49 3.72
CA ALA A 172 -37.68 12.93 3.49
C ALA A 172 -36.89 13.82 4.49
N LYS A 173 -36.35 13.22 5.56
CA LYS A 173 -35.49 13.85 6.56
C LYS A 173 -34.08 13.29 6.52
#